data_AF-A0A550CRA2-F1
#
_entry.id   AF-A0A550CRA2-F1
#
_cell.length_a   1.000
_cell.length_b   1.000
_cell.length_c   1.000
_cell.angle_alpha   90.00
_cell.angle_beta   90.00
_cell.angle_gamma   90.00
#
_symmetry.space_group_name_H-M   'P 1'
#
loop_
_entity.id
_entity.type
_entity.pdbx_description
1 polymer ?
#
loop_
_entity_poly.entity_id
_entity_poly.type
_entity_poly.pdbx_seq_one_letter_code
_entity_poly.pdbx_strand_id
1 'polypeptide(L)'
;MGNLAQAHLDALISIRNSILEEGYQFDEAETNDLKREIRLALRALKFAENARVPINKLPTEILERIFKLVQPHYGDFVPRWPNRSSSEWTSVTRVCKRWRNVAIAYSALWSTIDLCHNYSAAEGRAFLAHSGDAPLAVFFSSKSLQGSLQDVSVLKDILTLHIARLEQLHLAFDSAHDIYRICALMQYPAPMLQSLSIICLRTENYGTEAPVIFAGECSTVRKLAVYHFPIWQANTFANLTHLAVYGPIVLGNELFAVLHGSPNLEKLALNSIAIRHGLRPDDLSICSTRLRALQWSQYDFESGIPRLDIPEACQISVSEFLPRYESERGLFSTLSTNSPRPLHQPIHTIQLRIMSSQTVRLAINCGTALLESGASATLPRYSFHLTPNAHLIVIRSCSNGGRTYIRDEWARFLSPLTPVRSLTFIHDSKDRCPVELSLFDMLSSTSMGASSEAVILPELQELRVYGAQYAIWPCLWSLVAHRARIGVPLRRVYVYEDPVPEKRYGIPRRYSPGSLRIITLDASGTPVQVTTEKSDVVAADIVAQMVRDAEPWSVPADGTKWADDAREETDEEEGEEDDDDDDDY
;
A
#
# COMPACT_ATOMS: atom_id res chain seq x y z
N MET A 1 -43.09 -29.50 23.67
CA MET A 1 -42.87 -28.13 23.14
C MET A 1 -44.08 -27.56 22.37
N GLY A 2 -45.03 -28.36 21.86
CA GLY A 2 -46.18 -27.85 21.08
C GLY A 2 -47.21 -26.98 21.83
N ASN A 3 -47.42 -27.22 23.13
CA ASN A 3 -48.50 -26.52 23.88
C ASN A 3 -48.23 -25.05 24.20
N LEU A 4 -46.96 -24.64 24.35
CA LEU A 4 -46.64 -23.26 24.77
C LEU A 4 -46.78 -22.27 23.61
N ALA A 5 -46.34 -22.65 22.41
CA ALA A 5 -46.45 -21.81 21.22
C ALA A 5 -47.92 -21.61 20.79
N GLN A 6 -48.76 -22.64 20.96
CA GLN A 6 -50.18 -22.56 20.63
C GLN A 6 -50.92 -21.56 21.55
N ALA A 7 -50.65 -21.59 22.86
CA ALA A 7 -51.26 -20.65 23.81
C ALA A 7 -50.91 -19.18 23.48
N HIS A 8 -49.67 -18.90 23.07
CA HIS A 8 -49.27 -17.56 22.64
C HIS A 8 -49.94 -17.14 21.32
N LEU A 9 -50.13 -18.08 20.39
CA LEU A 9 -50.83 -17.82 19.13
C LEU A 9 -52.30 -17.48 19.37
N ASP A 10 -52.97 -18.25 20.23
CA ASP A 10 -54.38 -18.03 20.57
C ASP A 10 -54.57 -16.66 21.26
N ALA A 11 -53.64 -16.27 22.14
CA ALA A 11 -53.64 -14.95 22.76
C ALA A 11 -53.48 -13.81 21.72
N LEU A 12 -52.56 -13.96 20.76
CA LEU A 12 -52.38 -12.97 19.69
C LEU A 12 -53.60 -12.87 18.77
N ILE A 13 -54.28 -13.99 18.50
CA ILE A 13 -55.53 -14.02 17.73
C ILE A 13 -56.64 -13.29 18.50
N SER A 14 -56.77 -13.55 19.80
CA SER A 14 -57.74 -12.87 20.67
C SER A 14 -57.50 -11.36 20.71
N ILE A 15 -56.25 -10.93 20.91
CA ILE A 15 -55.86 -9.51 20.90
C ILE A 15 -56.21 -8.87 19.55
N ARG A 16 -55.86 -9.53 18.42
CA ARG A 16 -56.18 -9.02 17.08
C ARG A 16 -57.69 -8.85 16.89
N ASN A 17 -58.49 -9.82 17.31
CA ASN A 17 -59.94 -9.76 17.15
C ASN A 17 -60.56 -8.65 18.01
N SER A 18 -60.14 -8.48 19.27
CA SER A 18 -60.59 -7.37 20.12
C SER A 18 -60.24 -6.00 19.53
N ILE A 19 -59.04 -5.83 18.94
CA ILE A 19 -58.66 -4.58 18.26
C ILE A 19 -59.57 -4.30 17.05
N LEU A 20 -59.96 -5.32 16.28
CA LEU A 20 -60.85 -5.16 15.13
C LEU A 20 -62.29 -4.83 15.53
N GLU A 21 -62.75 -5.38 16.65
CA GLU A 21 -64.12 -5.20 17.14
C GLU A 21 -64.29 -3.89 17.91
N GLU A 22 -63.30 -3.47 18.71
CA GLU A 22 -63.43 -2.37 19.68
C GLU A 22 -62.46 -1.21 19.41
N GLY A 23 -61.58 -1.32 18.41
CA GLY A 23 -60.50 -0.35 18.19
C GLY A 23 -60.93 1.07 17.81
N TYR A 24 -62.21 1.29 17.47
CA TYR A 24 -62.78 2.63 17.27
C TYR A 24 -62.99 3.40 18.60
N GLN A 25 -62.87 2.71 19.74
CA GLN A 25 -63.03 3.28 21.08
C GLN A 25 -61.70 3.74 21.70
N PHE A 26 -60.56 3.35 21.13
CA PHE A 26 -59.23 3.69 21.67
C PHE A 26 -58.87 5.14 21.34
N ASP A 27 -58.32 5.85 22.33
CA ASP A 27 -57.72 7.15 22.08
C ASP A 27 -56.33 7.02 21.42
N GLU A 28 -55.72 8.15 21.06
CA GLU A 28 -54.42 8.18 20.39
C GLU A 28 -53.28 7.66 21.30
N ALA A 29 -53.36 7.90 22.61
CA ALA A 29 -52.34 7.47 23.57
C ALA A 29 -52.40 5.94 23.77
N GLU A 30 -53.58 5.40 23.98
CA GLU A 30 -53.85 3.95 24.09
C GLU A 30 -53.42 3.23 22.81
N THR A 31 -53.73 3.79 21.65
CA THR A 31 -53.29 3.27 20.35
C THR A 31 -51.77 3.25 20.22
N ASN A 32 -51.08 4.30 20.68
CA ASN A 32 -49.62 4.38 20.62
C ASN A 32 -48.93 3.41 21.60
N ASP A 33 -49.50 3.22 22.79
CA ASP A 33 -49.02 2.24 23.76
C ASP A 33 -49.20 0.81 23.24
N LEU A 34 -50.34 0.48 22.63
CA LEU A 34 -50.57 -0.83 22.03
C LEU A 34 -49.62 -1.09 20.85
N LYS A 35 -49.40 -0.08 19.99
CA LYS A 35 -48.38 -0.15 18.92
C LYS A 35 -46.97 -0.38 19.50
N ARG A 36 -46.63 0.24 20.64
CA ARG A 36 -45.34 0.03 21.32
C ARG A 36 -45.20 -1.42 21.78
N GLU A 37 -46.20 -1.97 22.46
CA GLU A 37 -46.14 -3.36 22.97
C GLU A 37 -46.07 -4.40 21.85
N ILE A 38 -46.82 -4.21 20.76
CA ILE A 38 -46.73 -5.08 19.58
C ILE A 38 -45.31 -5.05 18.99
N ARG A 39 -44.68 -3.87 18.88
CA ARG A 39 -43.29 -3.76 18.41
C ARG A 39 -42.31 -4.46 19.36
N LEU A 40 -42.53 -4.41 20.68
CA LEU A 40 -41.71 -5.12 21.66
C LEU A 40 -41.85 -6.64 21.54
N ALA A 41 -43.08 -7.15 21.37
CA ALA A 41 -43.34 -8.56 21.12
C ALA A 41 -42.67 -9.06 19.83
N LEU A 42 -42.78 -8.30 18.73
CA LEU A 42 -42.08 -8.61 17.47
C LEU A 42 -40.56 -8.61 17.63
N ARG A 43 -39.99 -7.69 18.41
CA ARG A 43 -38.54 -7.68 18.74
C ARG A 43 -38.13 -8.93 19.53
N ALA A 44 -38.96 -9.39 20.47
CA ALA A 44 -38.70 -10.60 21.24
C ALA A 44 -38.74 -11.87 20.37
N LEU A 45 -39.69 -11.96 19.43
CA LEU A 45 -39.75 -13.05 18.44
C LEU A 45 -38.49 -13.06 17.56
N LYS A 46 -38.11 -11.89 17.00
CA LYS A 46 -36.86 -11.76 16.23
C LYS A 46 -35.62 -12.13 17.04
N PHE A 47 -35.60 -11.83 18.35
CA PHE A 47 -34.50 -12.24 19.23
C PHE A 47 -34.43 -13.77 19.34
N ALA A 48 -35.56 -14.45 19.55
CA ALA A 48 -35.62 -15.90 19.62
C ALA A 48 -35.23 -16.57 18.29
N GLU A 49 -35.65 -16.01 17.16
CA GLU A 49 -35.23 -16.47 15.83
C GLU A 49 -33.73 -16.30 15.64
N ASN A 50 -33.19 -15.11 15.94
CA ASN A 50 -31.76 -14.84 15.83
C ASN A 50 -30.94 -15.79 16.71
N ALA A 51 -31.39 -16.12 17.92
CA ALA A 51 -30.70 -17.06 18.80
C ALA A 51 -30.58 -18.49 18.21
N ARG A 52 -31.41 -18.85 17.22
CA ARG A 52 -31.37 -20.18 16.57
C ARG A 52 -30.42 -20.22 15.38
N VAL A 53 -30.06 -19.07 14.81
CA VAL A 53 -29.15 -18.98 13.65
C VAL A 53 -27.75 -19.48 14.04
N PRO A 54 -27.07 -20.30 13.21
CA PRO A 54 -25.79 -20.92 13.55
C PRO A 54 -24.71 -19.94 14.04
N ILE A 55 -24.58 -18.78 13.40
CA ILE A 55 -23.58 -17.77 13.80
C ILE A 55 -23.80 -17.23 15.22
N ASN A 56 -25.07 -17.18 15.67
CA ASN A 56 -25.43 -16.77 17.02
C ASN A 56 -25.36 -17.93 18.01
N LYS A 57 -24.74 -19.06 17.66
CA LYS A 57 -24.37 -20.12 18.61
C LYS A 57 -22.88 -20.12 18.93
N LEU A 58 -22.08 -19.32 18.21
CA LEU A 58 -20.66 -19.18 18.48
C LEU A 58 -20.44 -18.60 19.89
N PRO A 59 -19.33 -18.94 20.57
CA PRO A 59 -18.89 -18.27 21.79
C PRO A 59 -18.66 -16.76 21.55
N THR A 60 -18.75 -15.97 22.61
CA THR A 60 -18.57 -14.51 22.54
C THR A 60 -17.19 -14.15 22.00
N GLU A 61 -16.15 -14.84 22.44
CA GLU A 61 -14.75 -14.63 22.07
C GLU A 61 -14.51 -14.82 20.57
N ILE A 62 -15.24 -15.77 19.96
CA ILE A 62 -15.16 -16.01 18.52
C ILE A 62 -15.85 -14.90 17.75
N LEU A 63 -17.00 -14.41 18.22
CA LEU A 63 -17.68 -13.26 17.62
C LEU A 63 -16.83 -11.99 17.73
N GLU A 64 -16.20 -11.75 18.88
CA GLU A 64 -15.27 -10.63 19.08
C GLU A 64 -14.11 -10.68 18.08
N ARG A 65 -13.51 -11.86 17.88
CA ARG A 65 -12.44 -12.04 16.90
C ARG A 65 -12.92 -11.79 15.48
N ILE A 66 -14.11 -12.26 15.13
CA ILE A 66 -14.74 -11.99 13.82
C ILE A 66 -14.95 -10.48 13.65
N PHE A 67 -15.54 -9.79 14.63
CA PHE A 67 -15.78 -8.35 14.56
C PHE A 67 -14.48 -7.56 14.39
N LYS A 68 -13.41 -7.98 15.08
CA LYS A 68 -12.08 -7.37 14.92
C LYS A 68 -11.51 -7.53 13.51
N LEU A 69 -11.83 -8.63 12.81
CA LEU A 69 -11.41 -8.83 11.42
C LEU A 69 -12.19 -7.97 10.41
N VAL A 70 -13.37 -7.45 10.81
CA VAL A 70 -14.14 -6.51 9.98
C VAL A 70 -13.55 -5.09 10.07
N GLN A 71 -12.79 -4.78 11.12
CA GLN A 71 -12.17 -3.47 11.23
C GLN A 71 -11.11 -3.25 10.15
N PRO A 72 -11.02 -2.04 9.60
CA PRO A 72 -9.93 -1.66 8.73
C PRO A 72 -8.58 -1.86 9.43
N HIS A 73 -7.60 -2.37 8.68
CA HIS A 73 -6.25 -2.51 9.17
C HIS A 73 -5.46 -1.22 8.94
N TYR A 74 -5.24 -0.47 10.02
CA TYR A 74 -4.32 0.66 10.02
C TYR A 74 -2.92 0.13 10.34
N GLY A 75 -2.00 0.22 9.37
CA GLY A 75 -0.60 -0.05 9.65
C GLY A 75 -0.09 0.86 10.77
N ASP A 76 0.88 0.41 11.55
CA ASP A 76 1.32 1.11 12.78
C ASP A 76 2.70 1.76 12.63
N PHE A 77 3.26 1.86 11.43
CA PHE A 77 4.55 2.52 11.19
C PHE A 77 4.39 3.69 10.23
N VAL A 78 4.03 3.39 8.98
CA VAL A 78 3.51 4.37 8.03
C VAL A 78 2.03 4.05 7.90
N PRO A 79 1.17 4.68 8.71
CA PRO A 79 -0.21 4.29 8.78
C PRO A 79 -0.93 4.59 7.47
N ARG A 80 -1.85 3.69 7.12
CA ARG A 80 -2.97 4.05 6.26
C ARG A 80 -3.90 4.91 7.12
N TRP A 81 -4.25 6.08 6.62
CA TRP A 81 -5.15 6.97 7.33
C TRP A 81 -6.60 6.47 7.26
N PRO A 82 -7.41 6.68 8.32
CA PRO A 82 -8.84 6.50 8.25
C PRO A 82 -9.45 7.32 7.10
N ASN A 83 -10.59 6.86 6.60
CA ASN A 83 -11.36 7.45 5.49
C ASN A 83 -12.86 7.23 5.75
N ARG A 84 -13.75 7.73 4.89
CA ARG A 84 -15.22 7.60 5.09
C ARG A 84 -15.71 6.19 5.42
N SER A 85 -15.09 5.16 4.82
CA SER A 85 -15.44 3.74 5.03
C SER A 85 -14.94 3.14 6.36
N SER A 86 -14.12 3.88 7.11
CA SER A 86 -13.45 3.40 8.31
C SER A 86 -14.39 3.02 9.45
N SER A 87 -15.55 3.68 9.54
CA SER A 87 -16.57 3.39 10.55
C SER A 87 -17.64 2.39 10.09
N GLU A 88 -17.56 1.87 8.86
CA GLU A 88 -18.56 0.92 8.33
C GLU A 88 -18.63 -0.38 9.12
N TRP A 89 -17.53 -0.78 9.78
CA TRP A 89 -17.52 -1.96 10.66
C TRP A 89 -18.54 -1.83 11.80
N THR A 90 -18.93 -0.61 12.21
CA THR A 90 -19.94 -0.39 13.27
C THR A 90 -21.31 -0.93 12.89
N SER A 91 -21.54 -1.26 11.61
CA SER A 91 -22.73 -2.00 11.14
C SER A 91 -22.94 -3.33 11.89
N VAL A 92 -21.89 -3.97 12.43
CA VAL A 92 -22.01 -5.17 13.28
C VAL A 92 -22.88 -4.92 14.51
N THR A 93 -22.91 -3.68 15.02
CA THR A 93 -23.77 -3.27 16.15
C THR A 93 -25.25 -3.17 15.76
N ARG A 94 -25.57 -3.18 14.47
CA ARG A 94 -26.95 -3.03 13.94
C ARG A 94 -27.58 -4.35 13.51
N VAL A 95 -26.80 -5.43 13.42
CA VAL A 95 -27.26 -6.76 12.96
C VAL A 95 -28.32 -7.38 13.89
N CYS A 96 -27.99 -7.60 15.16
CA CYS A 96 -28.94 -8.09 16.16
C CYS A 96 -28.56 -7.66 17.57
N LYS A 97 -29.47 -7.83 18.54
CA LYS A 97 -29.22 -7.45 19.95
C LYS A 97 -27.99 -8.14 20.53
N ARG A 98 -27.76 -9.41 20.20
CA ARG A 98 -26.59 -10.16 20.68
C ARG A 98 -25.29 -9.54 20.16
N TRP A 99 -25.21 -9.28 18.85
CA TRP A 99 -24.02 -8.69 18.23
C TRP A 99 -23.73 -7.29 18.78
N ARG A 100 -24.78 -6.47 18.93
CA ARG A 100 -24.67 -5.17 19.59
C ARG A 100 -24.05 -5.27 20.98
N ASN A 101 -24.57 -6.16 21.83
CA ASN A 101 -24.08 -6.30 23.19
C ASN A 101 -22.62 -6.78 23.23
N VAL A 102 -22.25 -7.75 22.38
CA VAL A 102 -20.88 -8.25 22.27
C VAL A 102 -19.94 -7.15 21.77
N ALA A 103 -20.31 -6.46 20.69
CA ALA A 103 -19.49 -5.41 20.10
C ALA A 103 -19.29 -4.23 21.05
N ILE A 104 -20.33 -3.76 21.74
CA ILE A 104 -20.22 -2.65 22.71
C ILE A 104 -19.38 -3.06 23.93
N ALA A 105 -19.50 -4.30 24.41
CA ALA A 105 -18.72 -4.78 25.55
C ALA A 105 -17.24 -5.03 25.22
N TYR A 106 -16.91 -5.25 23.94
CA TYR A 106 -15.54 -5.52 23.52
C TYR A 106 -14.78 -4.22 23.23
N SER A 107 -14.18 -3.65 24.28
CA SER A 107 -13.50 -2.34 24.26
C SER A 107 -12.43 -2.18 23.19
N ALA A 108 -11.74 -3.26 22.79
CA ALA A 108 -10.71 -3.20 21.76
C ALA A 108 -11.23 -2.86 20.36
N LEU A 109 -12.55 -2.95 20.11
CA LEU A 109 -13.14 -2.45 18.87
C LEU A 109 -13.24 -0.91 18.85
N TRP A 110 -13.26 -0.27 20.01
CA TRP A 110 -13.50 1.16 20.13
C TRP A 110 -12.23 1.96 20.42
N SER A 111 -11.07 1.29 20.44
CA SER A 111 -9.80 1.89 20.86
C SER A 111 -9.05 2.64 19.77
N THR A 112 -9.54 2.61 18.52
CA THR A 112 -9.05 3.46 17.43
C THR A 112 -9.91 4.71 17.34
N ILE A 113 -9.35 5.86 17.69
CA ILE A 113 -10.01 7.15 17.68
C ILE A 113 -9.60 7.89 16.40
N ASP A 114 -10.59 8.13 15.53
CA ASP A 114 -10.43 8.87 14.28
C ASP A 114 -10.93 10.31 14.47
N LEU A 115 -10.03 11.28 14.23
CA LEU A 115 -10.26 12.72 14.31
C LEU A 115 -9.75 13.42 13.03
N CYS A 116 -9.84 12.76 11.87
CA CYS A 116 -9.17 13.20 10.64
C CYS A 116 -10.00 14.09 9.70
N HIS A 117 -11.31 13.88 9.62
CA HIS A 117 -12.13 14.32 8.48
C HIS A 117 -13.37 15.12 8.89
N ASN A 118 -13.29 15.97 9.92
CA ASN A 118 -14.45 16.63 10.52
C ASN A 118 -15.58 15.64 10.89
N TYR A 119 -15.23 14.37 11.18
CA TYR A 119 -16.14 13.46 11.85
C TYR A 119 -16.69 14.15 13.09
N SER A 120 -17.94 13.86 13.47
CA SER A 120 -18.47 14.49 14.68
C SER A 120 -17.56 14.09 15.85
N ALA A 121 -16.93 15.06 16.51
CA ALA A 121 -16.20 14.85 17.76
C ALA A 121 -17.02 14.04 18.80
N ALA A 122 -18.34 13.97 18.62
CA ALA A 122 -19.25 13.07 19.32
C ALA A 122 -18.94 11.58 19.10
N GLU A 123 -18.64 11.14 17.87
CA GLU A 123 -18.20 9.76 17.57
C GLU A 123 -16.87 9.45 18.25
N GLY A 124 -15.87 10.33 18.12
CA GLY A 124 -14.60 10.19 18.82
C GLY A 124 -14.78 10.06 20.34
N ARG A 125 -15.67 10.86 20.94
CA ARG A 125 -16.05 10.75 22.36
C ARG A 125 -16.76 9.43 22.69
N ALA A 126 -17.65 8.96 21.82
CA ALA A 126 -18.36 7.69 22.03
C ALA A 126 -17.38 6.50 21.98
N PHE A 127 -16.45 6.50 21.02
CA PHE A 127 -15.41 5.48 20.91
C PHE A 127 -14.49 5.52 22.12
N LEU A 128 -14.05 6.72 22.51
CA LEU A 128 -13.24 6.91 23.72
C LEU A 128 -13.94 6.35 24.97
N ALA A 129 -15.23 6.60 25.13
CA ALA A 129 -16.02 6.08 26.24
C ALA A 129 -16.15 4.54 26.23
N HIS A 130 -16.34 3.92 25.05
CA HIS A 130 -16.45 2.47 24.93
C HIS A 130 -15.10 1.72 25.00
N SER A 131 -14.00 2.42 24.73
CA SER A 131 -12.66 1.83 24.74
C SER A 131 -12.14 1.45 26.13
N GLY A 132 -12.79 1.88 27.22
CA GLY A 132 -12.41 1.51 28.59
C GLY A 132 -10.92 1.77 28.88
N ASP A 133 -10.20 0.73 29.30
CA ASP A 133 -8.74 0.77 29.55
C ASP A 133 -7.90 0.22 28.38
N ALA A 134 -8.52 -0.07 27.22
CA ALA A 134 -7.80 -0.61 26.08
C ALA A 134 -6.73 0.38 25.56
N PRO A 135 -5.56 -0.10 25.08
CA PRO A 135 -4.57 0.79 24.47
C PRO A 135 -5.13 1.58 23.29
N LEU A 136 -4.88 2.88 23.25
CA LEU A 136 -5.46 3.80 22.26
C LEU A 136 -4.55 3.97 21.04
N ALA A 137 -5.17 3.92 19.86
CA ALA A 137 -4.60 4.40 18.61
C ALA A 137 -5.37 5.65 18.17
N VAL A 138 -4.68 6.78 18.01
CA VAL A 138 -5.30 8.07 17.72
C VAL A 138 -4.78 8.60 16.39
N PHE A 139 -5.72 8.91 15.51
CA PHE A 139 -5.49 9.55 14.23
C PHE A 139 -6.09 10.95 14.28
N PHE A 140 -5.29 11.97 13.96
CA PHE A 140 -5.74 13.34 13.90
C PHE A 140 -5.15 13.99 12.65
N SER A 141 -6.01 14.56 11.82
CA SER A 141 -5.58 15.38 10.69
C SER A 141 -6.40 16.64 10.59
N SER A 142 -5.76 17.72 10.16
CA SER A 142 -6.41 19.03 10.08
C SER A 142 -5.77 19.91 9.01
N LYS A 143 -6.59 20.45 8.11
CA LYS A 143 -6.22 21.56 7.20
C LYS A 143 -5.96 22.86 7.98
N SER A 144 -6.77 23.12 9.00
CA SER A 144 -6.67 24.30 9.89
C SER A 144 -7.27 23.99 11.27
N LEU A 145 -6.51 24.21 12.34
CA LEU A 145 -7.00 23.98 13.71
C LEU A 145 -8.21 24.84 14.09
N GLN A 146 -8.46 25.95 13.40
CA GLN A 146 -9.64 26.78 13.62
C GLN A 146 -10.94 26.07 13.18
N GLY A 147 -10.87 25.27 12.11
CA GLY A 147 -12.00 24.46 11.64
C GLY A 147 -12.28 23.24 12.53
N SER A 148 -11.25 22.69 13.17
CA SER A 148 -11.34 21.41 13.90
C SER A 148 -11.36 21.56 15.43
N LEU A 149 -11.89 22.68 15.97
CA LEU A 149 -11.82 22.97 17.41
C LEU A 149 -12.43 21.88 18.30
N GLN A 150 -13.52 21.24 17.85
CA GLN A 150 -14.16 20.17 18.64
C GLN A 150 -13.30 18.91 18.71
N ASP A 151 -12.62 18.56 17.61
CA ASP A 151 -11.72 17.41 17.54
C ASP A 151 -10.43 17.67 18.31
N VAL A 152 -9.92 18.91 18.26
CA VAL A 152 -8.81 19.36 19.09
C VAL A 152 -9.16 19.22 20.58
N SER A 153 -10.42 19.48 20.96
CA SER A 153 -10.90 19.27 22.33
C SER A 153 -10.82 17.79 22.73
N VAL A 154 -11.24 16.87 21.86
CA VAL A 154 -11.14 15.42 22.12
C VAL A 154 -9.69 14.98 22.20
N LEU A 155 -8.84 15.43 21.27
CA LEU A 155 -7.42 15.14 21.29
C LEU A 155 -6.76 15.65 22.57
N LYS A 156 -7.11 16.85 23.03
CA LYS A 156 -6.63 17.41 24.30
C LYS A 156 -7.06 16.55 25.49
N ASP A 157 -8.31 16.10 25.53
CA ASP A 157 -8.78 15.20 26.59
C ASP A 157 -7.99 13.88 26.59
N ILE A 158 -7.68 13.33 25.41
CA ILE A 158 -6.85 12.12 25.30
C ILE A 158 -5.43 12.37 25.82
N LEU A 159 -4.78 13.44 25.37
CA LEU A 159 -3.40 13.80 25.74
C LEU A 159 -3.25 14.20 27.21
N THR A 160 -4.34 14.51 27.91
CA THR A 160 -4.31 14.93 29.32
C THR A 160 -4.84 13.86 30.27
N LEU A 161 -5.97 13.22 29.94
CA LEU A 161 -6.69 12.30 30.82
C LEU A 161 -6.41 10.82 30.48
N HIS A 162 -6.00 10.51 29.25
CA HIS A 162 -5.84 9.13 28.77
C HIS A 162 -4.42 8.81 28.26
N ILE A 163 -3.46 9.70 28.48
CA ILE A 163 -2.09 9.56 27.95
C ILE A 163 -1.37 8.29 28.42
N ALA A 164 -1.70 7.79 29.62
CA ALA A 164 -1.11 6.58 30.18
C ALA A 164 -1.37 5.32 29.34
N ARG A 165 -2.45 5.30 28.54
CA ARG A 165 -2.81 4.19 27.66
C ARG A 165 -2.69 4.53 26.17
N LEU A 166 -2.12 5.68 25.83
CA LEU A 166 -1.86 6.07 24.44
C LEU A 166 -0.74 5.19 23.88
N GLU A 167 -1.05 4.34 22.90
CA GLU A 167 -0.10 3.42 22.27
C GLU A 167 0.36 3.90 20.89
N GLN A 168 -0.54 4.52 20.13
CA GLN A 168 -0.25 5.02 18.78
C GLN A 168 -0.80 6.43 18.61
N LEU A 169 0.03 7.34 18.09
CA LEU A 169 -0.36 8.71 17.80
C LEU A 169 0.08 9.09 16.38
N HIS A 170 -0.88 9.39 15.53
CA HIS A 170 -0.67 9.71 14.13
C HIS A 170 -1.26 11.08 13.83
N LEU A 171 -0.40 12.03 13.46
CA LEU A 171 -0.76 13.42 13.25
C LEU A 171 -0.42 13.89 11.82
N ALA A 172 -1.35 14.58 11.16
CA ALA A 172 -1.14 15.20 9.85
C ALA A 172 -1.70 16.62 9.79
N PHE A 173 -0.90 17.54 9.27
CA PHE A 173 -1.26 18.96 9.22
C PHE A 173 -0.79 19.60 7.94
N ASP A 174 -1.56 20.56 7.44
CA ASP A 174 -1.12 21.38 6.32
C ASP A 174 -0.03 22.38 6.73
N SER A 175 -0.08 22.93 7.95
CA SER A 175 0.86 23.94 8.45
C SER A 175 1.74 23.44 9.59
N ALA A 176 3.02 23.80 9.55
CA ALA A 176 3.94 23.59 10.67
C ALA A 176 3.46 24.32 11.95
N HIS A 177 2.84 25.50 11.82
CA HIS A 177 2.34 26.25 12.98
C HIS A 177 1.33 25.45 13.80
N ASP A 178 0.45 24.71 13.13
CA ASP A 178 -0.56 23.87 13.77
C ASP A 178 0.08 22.67 14.47
N ILE A 179 1.14 22.09 13.89
CA ILE A 179 1.96 21.06 14.57
C ILE A 179 2.48 21.61 15.90
N TYR A 180 3.09 22.80 15.92
CA TYR A 180 3.61 23.40 17.15
C TYR A 180 2.51 23.59 18.22
N ARG A 181 1.32 24.03 17.81
CA ARG A 181 0.18 24.20 18.72
C ARG A 181 -0.30 22.88 19.33
N ILE A 182 -0.33 21.80 18.54
CA ILE A 182 -0.69 20.47 19.05
C ILE A 182 0.43 19.85 19.90
N CYS A 183 1.70 20.02 19.51
CA CYS A 183 2.84 19.59 20.31
C CYS A 183 2.85 20.26 21.70
N ALA A 184 2.42 21.51 21.82
CA ALA A 184 2.29 22.21 23.10
C ALA A 184 1.26 21.57 24.07
N LEU A 185 0.38 20.69 23.58
CA LEU A 185 -0.54 19.91 24.41
C LEU A 185 0.11 18.64 24.98
N MET A 186 1.24 18.19 24.44
CA MET A 186 1.92 16.94 24.81
C MET A 186 2.88 17.13 26.00
N GLN A 187 2.37 17.67 27.10
CA GLN A 187 3.19 18.07 28.25
C GLN A 187 3.59 16.92 29.16
N TYR A 188 2.83 15.83 29.16
CA TYR A 188 3.03 14.68 30.03
C TYR A 188 3.76 13.53 29.31
N PRO A 189 4.54 12.69 30.01
CA PRO A 189 5.11 11.49 29.41
C PRO A 189 4.03 10.53 28.90
N ALA A 190 4.28 9.88 27.77
CA ALA A 190 3.39 8.85 27.20
C ALA A 190 4.03 7.45 27.36
N PRO A 191 3.84 6.77 28.51
CA PRO A 191 4.63 5.59 28.88
C PRO A 191 4.32 4.34 28.03
N MET A 192 3.21 4.32 27.31
CA MET A 192 2.81 3.21 26.44
C MET A 192 2.99 3.52 24.95
N LEU A 193 3.46 4.71 24.58
CA LEU A 193 3.52 5.13 23.18
C LEU A 193 4.59 4.33 22.43
N GLN A 194 4.15 3.51 21.47
CA GLN A 194 5.00 2.66 20.64
C GLN A 194 5.10 3.15 19.21
N SER A 195 4.06 3.82 18.71
CA SER A 195 4.05 4.37 17.35
C SER A 195 3.75 5.87 17.35
N LEU A 196 4.57 6.61 16.63
CA LEU A 196 4.41 8.04 16.42
C LEU A 196 4.59 8.35 14.95
N SER A 197 3.61 9.03 14.35
CA SER A 197 3.83 9.69 13.06
C SER A 197 3.41 11.15 13.05
N ILE A 198 4.21 11.99 12.41
CA ILE A 198 3.94 13.42 12.26
C ILE A 198 4.19 13.82 10.81
N ILE A 199 3.15 14.34 10.16
CA ILE A 199 3.16 14.70 8.75
C ILE A 199 2.88 16.19 8.61
N CYS A 200 3.81 16.92 8.02
CA CYS A 200 3.65 18.33 7.63
C CYS A 200 3.51 18.41 6.11
N LEU A 201 2.32 18.72 5.61
CA LEU A 201 1.99 18.57 4.19
C LEU A 201 2.40 19.78 3.34
N ARG A 202 2.62 20.97 3.94
CA ARG A 202 3.20 22.15 3.27
C ARG A 202 4.55 22.51 3.90
N THR A 203 5.48 22.89 3.04
CA THR A 203 6.87 23.22 3.38
C THR A 203 7.06 24.74 3.48
N GLU A 204 6.34 25.40 4.39
CA GLU A 204 6.62 26.82 4.67
C GLU A 204 7.88 26.93 5.54
N ASN A 205 8.86 27.73 5.08
CA ASN A 205 10.19 27.98 5.65
C ASN A 205 10.42 27.51 7.11
N TYR A 206 11.12 26.39 7.27
CA TYR A 206 11.60 25.87 8.56
C TYR A 206 12.65 26.79 9.18
N GLY A 207 12.20 27.84 9.87
CA GLY A 207 13.03 28.75 10.66
C GLY A 207 12.97 28.52 12.17
N THR A 208 12.19 27.55 12.65
CA THR A 208 11.93 27.31 14.08
C THR A 208 12.50 25.97 14.55
N GLU A 209 13.05 25.96 15.77
CA GLU A 209 13.56 24.76 16.46
C GLU A 209 12.42 23.76 16.71
N ALA A 210 12.71 22.45 16.58
CA ALA A 210 11.72 21.40 16.82
C ALA A 210 11.11 21.51 18.23
N PRO A 211 9.79 21.27 18.40
CA PRO A 211 9.15 21.33 19.70
C PRO A 211 9.50 20.11 20.54
N VAL A 212 9.61 20.32 21.86
CA VAL A 212 9.71 19.23 22.84
C VAL A 212 8.31 18.63 23.05
N ILE A 213 8.21 17.31 22.94
CA ILE A 213 6.98 16.54 23.20
C ILE A 213 7.25 15.47 24.26
N PHE A 214 6.24 15.13 25.06
CA PHE A 214 6.31 14.07 26.06
C PHE A 214 7.51 14.21 27.02
N ALA A 215 7.77 15.45 27.46
CA ALA A 215 8.93 15.81 28.28
C ALA A 215 10.31 15.54 27.64
N GLY A 216 10.38 15.35 26.33
CA GLY A 216 11.62 15.11 25.57
C GLY A 216 12.12 13.66 25.58
N GLU A 217 11.43 12.76 26.28
CA GLU A 217 11.79 11.35 26.42
C GLU A 217 10.82 10.45 25.64
N CYS A 218 11.15 10.16 24.38
CA CYS A 218 10.36 9.30 23.50
C CYS A 218 10.97 7.88 23.38
N SER A 219 11.55 7.36 24.46
CA SER A 219 12.31 6.09 24.48
C SER A 219 11.44 4.83 24.36
N THR A 220 10.12 4.95 24.58
CA THR A 220 9.15 3.86 24.41
C THR A 220 8.75 3.66 22.95
N VAL A 221 8.91 4.69 22.12
CA VAL A 221 8.58 4.65 20.70
C VAL A 221 9.46 3.60 20.01
N ARG A 222 8.83 2.75 19.20
CA ARG A 222 9.48 1.71 18.39
C ARG A 222 9.33 1.99 16.91
N LYS A 223 8.31 2.76 16.52
CA LYS A 223 7.95 3.06 15.13
C LYS A 223 7.81 4.58 15.01
N LEU A 224 8.71 5.19 14.26
CA LEU A 224 8.73 6.65 14.06
C LEU A 224 8.68 6.97 12.57
N ALA A 225 7.63 7.64 12.13
CA ALA A 225 7.52 8.09 10.74
C ALA A 225 7.29 9.60 10.68
N VAL A 226 8.13 10.33 9.96
CA VAL A 226 8.08 11.78 9.96
C VAL A 226 8.24 12.36 8.56
N TYR A 227 7.40 13.35 8.23
CA TYR A 227 7.34 13.99 6.93
C TYR A 227 7.48 15.51 7.09
N HIS A 228 8.57 16.06 6.53
CA HIS A 228 9.01 17.46 6.64
C HIS A 228 9.03 18.03 8.08
N PHE A 229 9.46 17.24 9.07
CA PHE A 229 9.51 17.71 10.46
C PHE A 229 10.63 17.03 11.28
N PRO A 230 11.78 17.68 11.56
CA PRO A 230 12.92 17.02 12.21
C PRO A 230 12.76 16.89 13.75
N ILE A 231 11.73 16.17 14.21
CA ILE A 231 11.35 16.12 15.64
C ILE A 231 12.44 15.58 16.58
N TRP A 232 13.37 14.79 16.07
CA TRP A 232 14.51 14.26 16.84
C TRP A 232 15.53 15.33 17.26
N GLN A 233 15.44 16.57 16.77
CA GLN A 233 16.33 17.65 17.21
C GLN A 233 16.10 18.06 18.67
N ALA A 234 14.87 17.92 19.16
CA ALA A 234 14.48 18.33 20.51
C ALA A 234 14.04 17.16 21.41
N ASN A 235 14.01 15.94 20.87
CA ASN A 235 13.45 14.76 21.55
C ASN A 235 14.36 13.55 21.40
N THR A 236 14.52 12.78 22.47
CA THR A 236 15.37 11.59 22.49
C THR A 236 14.59 10.37 22.03
N PHE A 237 15.03 9.75 20.94
CA PHE A 237 14.53 8.46 20.45
C PHE A 237 15.62 7.40 20.55
N ALA A 238 15.28 6.23 21.09
CA ALA A 238 16.18 5.09 21.22
C ALA A 238 15.41 3.78 21.05
N ASN A 239 16.11 2.71 20.67
CA ASN A 239 15.55 1.39 20.44
C ASN A 239 14.44 1.34 19.37
N LEU A 240 14.53 2.19 18.34
CA LEU A 240 13.61 2.11 17.21
C LEU A 240 13.78 0.78 16.46
N THR A 241 12.64 0.25 16.01
CA THR A 241 12.54 -0.91 15.11
C THR A 241 12.17 -0.48 13.70
N HIS A 242 11.47 0.65 13.56
CA HIS A 242 11.05 1.19 12.28
C HIS A 242 11.27 2.70 12.28
N LEU A 243 11.97 3.22 11.26
CA LEU A 243 12.21 4.66 11.08
C LEU A 243 11.95 5.08 9.64
N ALA A 244 11.07 6.06 9.45
CA ALA A 244 10.72 6.63 8.15
C ALA A 244 10.91 8.14 8.23
N VAL A 245 11.72 8.68 7.33
CA VAL A 245 12.01 10.11 7.24
C VAL A 245 11.81 10.57 5.81
N TYR A 246 11.01 11.62 5.65
CA TYR A 246 10.64 12.19 4.36
C TYR A 246 10.81 13.70 4.34
N GLY A 247 11.21 14.22 3.20
CA GLY A 247 11.31 15.66 2.92
C GLY A 247 12.76 16.15 2.84
N PRO A 248 13.01 17.37 2.31
CA PRO A 248 14.34 17.97 2.23
C PRO A 248 14.81 18.33 3.63
N ILE A 249 15.28 17.30 4.33
CA ILE A 249 15.85 17.41 5.66
C ILE A 249 17.35 17.25 5.50
N VAL A 250 18.10 18.22 6.02
CA VAL A 250 19.56 18.13 6.02
C VAL A 250 20.00 17.28 7.21
N LEU A 251 20.57 16.10 6.95
CA LEU A 251 21.11 15.21 7.97
C LEU A 251 22.19 15.93 8.77
N GLY A 252 21.87 16.18 10.04
CA GLY A 252 22.81 16.53 11.09
C GLY A 252 23.19 15.32 11.93
N ASN A 253 24.05 15.57 12.92
CA ASN A 253 24.50 14.55 13.88
C ASN A 253 23.34 13.96 14.71
N GLU A 254 22.22 14.68 14.84
CA GLU A 254 21.10 14.25 15.68
C GLU A 254 20.41 12.99 15.14
N LEU A 255 20.20 12.88 13.82
CA LEU A 255 19.59 11.67 13.27
C LEU A 255 20.53 10.46 13.37
N PHE A 256 21.84 10.67 13.23
CA PHE A 256 22.82 9.62 13.45
C PHE A 256 22.82 9.12 14.89
N ALA A 257 22.64 10.02 15.87
CA ALA A 257 22.46 9.61 17.26
C ALA A 257 21.23 8.71 17.44
N VAL A 258 20.11 9.01 16.77
CA VAL A 258 18.90 8.16 16.77
C VAL A 258 19.17 6.79 16.16
N LEU A 259 19.89 6.75 15.03
CA LEU A 259 20.26 5.50 14.34
C LEU A 259 21.20 4.65 15.20
N HIS A 260 22.24 5.25 15.80
CA HIS A 260 23.15 4.56 16.73
C HIS A 260 22.44 4.09 18.01
N GLY A 261 21.47 4.87 18.51
CA GLY A 261 20.63 4.50 19.63
C GLY A 261 19.61 3.39 19.32
N SER A 262 19.53 2.92 18.07
CA SER A 262 18.50 1.99 17.59
C SER A 262 19.09 0.75 16.88
N PRO A 263 19.83 -0.11 17.60
CA PRO A 263 20.51 -1.26 17.01
C PRO A 263 19.57 -2.38 16.51
N ASN A 264 18.29 -2.36 16.90
CA ASN A 264 17.28 -3.35 16.52
C ASN A 264 16.43 -2.92 15.32
N LEU A 265 16.93 -2.00 14.50
CA LEU A 265 16.18 -1.44 13.37
C LEU A 265 15.89 -2.50 12.30
N GLU A 266 14.62 -2.76 12.04
CA GLU A 266 14.11 -3.71 11.04
C GLU A 266 13.73 -3.04 9.73
N LYS A 267 13.16 -1.82 9.79
CA LYS A 267 12.77 -1.06 8.60
C LYS A 267 13.31 0.37 8.65
N LEU A 268 13.99 0.79 7.60
CA LEU A 268 14.54 2.13 7.45
C LEU A 268 14.09 2.71 6.11
N ALA A 269 13.39 3.84 6.11
CA ALA A 269 13.04 4.59 4.90
C ALA A 269 13.58 6.01 5.03
N LEU A 270 14.42 6.42 4.09
CA LEU A 270 15.11 7.71 4.08
C LEU A 270 14.92 8.36 2.72
N ASN A 271 13.98 9.28 2.62
CA ASN A 271 13.52 9.83 1.36
C ASN A 271 13.71 11.35 1.28
N SER A 272 14.24 11.82 0.16
CA SER A 272 14.48 13.24 -0.15
C SER A 272 15.50 13.92 0.77
N ILE A 273 16.49 13.18 1.25
CA ILE A 273 17.41 13.63 2.29
C ILE A 273 18.69 14.25 1.70
N ALA A 274 19.18 15.35 2.28
CA ALA A 274 20.48 15.96 1.97
C ALA A 274 21.47 15.74 3.12
N ILE A 275 22.75 15.48 2.85
CA ILE A 275 23.77 15.38 3.91
C ILE A 275 24.41 16.76 4.13
N ARG A 276 24.56 17.23 5.38
CA ARG A 276 25.29 18.49 5.65
C ARG A 276 26.73 18.40 5.11
N HIS A 277 27.14 19.37 4.30
CA HIS A 277 28.51 19.49 3.82
C HIS A 277 29.50 19.52 5.01
N GLY A 278 30.48 18.61 5.02
CA GLY A 278 31.55 18.53 6.03
C GLY A 278 31.52 17.29 6.93
N LEU A 279 30.44 16.50 6.93
CA LEU A 279 30.43 15.17 7.56
C LEU A 279 31.30 14.20 6.74
N ARG A 280 32.26 13.54 7.40
CA ARG A 280 33.10 12.53 6.74
C ARG A 280 32.31 11.21 6.61
N PRO A 281 32.31 10.55 5.44
CA PRO A 281 31.62 9.27 5.24
C PRO A 281 32.04 8.16 6.23
N ASP A 282 33.26 8.22 6.76
CA ASP A 282 33.81 7.24 7.69
C ASP A 282 33.20 7.31 9.11
N ASP A 283 32.62 8.45 9.50
CA ASP A 283 31.98 8.63 10.82
C ASP A 283 30.53 8.08 10.85
N LEU A 284 30.04 7.55 9.72
CA LEU A 284 28.62 7.25 9.48
C LEU A 284 28.34 5.74 9.36
N SER A 285 29.06 4.89 10.10
CA SER A 285 28.84 3.44 10.02
C SER A 285 27.63 3.03 10.87
N ILE A 286 26.57 2.54 10.22
CA ILE A 286 25.37 2.02 10.88
C ILE A 286 25.39 0.50 10.73
N CYS A 287 25.67 -0.20 11.84
CA CYS A 287 25.65 -1.65 11.89
C CYS A 287 24.30 -2.13 12.42
N SER A 288 23.28 -2.28 11.56
CA SER A 288 22.03 -2.97 11.94
C SER A 288 22.00 -4.39 11.39
N THR A 289 22.21 -5.38 12.26
CA THR A 289 22.18 -6.80 11.87
C THR A 289 20.75 -7.32 11.70
N ARG A 290 19.72 -6.53 12.03
CA ARG A 290 18.30 -6.93 11.96
C ARG A 290 17.53 -6.26 10.82
N LEU A 291 18.20 -5.45 10.01
CA LEU A 291 17.55 -4.73 8.92
C LEU A 291 16.95 -5.71 7.90
N ARG A 292 15.64 -5.64 7.73
CA ARG A 292 14.86 -6.45 6.80
C ARG A 292 14.41 -5.66 5.58
N ALA A 293 14.26 -4.34 5.74
CA ALA A 293 13.88 -3.47 4.65
C ALA A 293 14.57 -2.12 4.74
N LEU A 294 15.16 -1.69 3.63
CA LEU A 294 15.81 -0.41 3.45
C LEU A 294 15.19 0.29 2.26
N GLN A 295 14.71 1.51 2.44
CA GLN A 295 14.28 2.38 1.37
C GLN A 295 15.10 3.67 1.39
N TRP A 296 15.52 4.11 0.21
CA TRP A 296 16.30 5.33 0.03
C TRP A 296 15.81 6.11 -1.19
N SER A 297 15.64 7.43 -1.08
CA SER A 297 15.48 8.31 -2.24
C SER A 297 16.30 9.60 -2.11
N GLN A 298 16.98 10.00 -3.18
CA GLN A 298 17.91 11.14 -3.16
C GLN A 298 17.78 12.01 -4.41
N TYR A 299 18.06 13.31 -4.24
CA TYR A 299 18.11 14.31 -5.31
C TYR A 299 19.54 14.56 -5.84
N ASP A 300 20.58 14.23 -5.06
CA ASP A 300 21.98 14.48 -5.41
C ASP A 300 22.91 13.35 -4.92
N PHE A 301 23.52 12.62 -5.85
CA PHE A 301 24.33 11.41 -5.59
C PHE A 301 25.74 11.70 -5.06
N GLU A 302 26.23 12.94 -5.11
CA GLU A 302 27.61 13.22 -4.72
C GLU A 302 27.85 13.00 -3.21
N SER A 303 26.79 13.05 -2.43
CA SER A 303 26.78 12.70 -1.00
C SER A 303 26.43 11.21 -0.82
N GLY A 304 27.41 10.35 -1.08
CA GLY A 304 27.26 8.89 -1.09
C GLY A 304 26.59 8.30 0.16
N ILE A 305 26.04 7.09 -0.02
CA ILE A 305 25.40 6.32 1.05
C ILE A 305 26.41 6.13 2.19
N PRO A 306 26.07 6.49 3.44
CA PRO A 306 26.91 6.17 4.60
C PRO A 306 27.17 4.66 4.66
N ARG A 307 28.26 4.20 5.30
CA ARG A 307 28.57 2.76 5.42
C ARG A 307 27.50 2.03 6.24
N LEU A 308 26.40 1.66 5.60
CA LEU A 308 25.34 0.85 6.15
C LEU A 308 25.69 -0.61 5.87
N ASP A 309 25.87 -1.40 6.93
CA ASP A 309 26.01 -2.84 6.79
C ASP A 309 24.63 -3.43 6.49
N ILE A 310 24.37 -3.74 5.22
CA ILE A 310 23.09 -4.28 4.76
C ILE A 310 23.13 -5.82 4.83
N PRO A 311 22.24 -6.48 5.62
CA PRO A 311 22.16 -7.94 5.65
C PRO A 311 21.74 -8.55 4.30
N GLU A 312 22.21 -9.76 3.98
CA GLU A 312 21.91 -10.49 2.73
C GLU A 312 20.40 -10.66 2.45
N ALA A 313 19.59 -10.84 3.50
CA ALA A 313 18.14 -11.01 3.40
C ALA A 313 17.35 -9.68 3.41
N CYS A 314 18.03 -8.54 3.42
CA CYS A 314 17.38 -7.23 3.45
C CYS A 314 16.77 -6.89 2.08
N GLN A 315 15.50 -6.49 2.07
CA GLN A 315 14.86 -5.89 0.91
C GLN A 315 15.37 -4.47 0.74
N ILE A 316 15.85 -4.12 -0.46
CA ILE A 316 16.37 -2.78 -0.73
C ILE A 316 15.46 -2.09 -1.74
N SER A 317 14.98 -0.89 -1.47
CA SER A 317 14.27 -0.05 -2.43
C SER A 317 14.99 1.28 -2.62
N VAL A 318 15.50 1.56 -3.82
CA VAL A 318 16.16 2.83 -4.13
C VAL A 318 15.34 3.57 -5.17
N SER A 319 15.02 4.83 -4.89
CA SER A 319 14.32 5.71 -5.83
C SER A 319 15.16 6.95 -6.16
N GLU A 320 15.19 7.36 -7.43
CA GLU A 320 15.92 8.55 -7.90
C GLU A 320 14.99 9.50 -8.62
N PHE A 321 15.15 10.79 -8.35
CA PHE A 321 14.47 11.86 -9.07
C PHE A 321 15.43 12.51 -10.06
N LEU A 322 15.26 12.25 -11.35
CA LEU A 322 16.07 12.87 -12.41
C LEU A 322 15.42 14.19 -12.86
N PRO A 323 16.15 15.32 -12.89
CA PRO A 323 15.66 16.55 -13.50
C PRO A 323 15.47 16.37 -15.01
N ARG A 324 14.50 17.11 -15.60
CA ARG A 324 14.07 16.95 -17.01
C ARG A 324 15.18 17.14 -18.07
N TYR A 325 16.36 17.66 -17.71
CA TYR A 325 17.34 18.15 -18.68
C TYR A 325 18.81 17.72 -18.48
N GLU A 326 19.19 16.94 -17.47
CA GLU A 326 20.62 16.62 -17.28
C GLU A 326 20.97 15.16 -16.90
N SER A 327 21.97 14.70 -17.66
CA SER A 327 22.96 13.64 -17.43
C SER A 327 22.55 12.15 -17.52
N GLU A 328 23.28 11.45 -18.39
CA GLU A 328 23.27 9.98 -18.60
C GLU A 328 23.85 9.18 -17.41
N ARG A 329 24.03 9.80 -16.23
CA ARG A 329 24.64 9.22 -15.04
C ARG A 329 23.60 8.97 -13.94
N GLY A 330 22.61 8.12 -14.23
CA GLY A 330 21.62 7.69 -13.22
C GLY A 330 22.17 6.68 -12.21
N LEU A 331 21.33 6.33 -11.23
CA LEU A 331 21.44 5.29 -10.17
C LEU A 331 22.30 4.07 -10.53
N PHE A 332 22.20 3.66 -11.78
CA PHE A 332 22.80 2.47 -12.34
C PHE A 332 24.31 2.57 -12.57
N SER A 333 24.88 3.78 -12.50
CA SER A 333 26.33 4.01 -12.57
C SER A 333 27.02 3.90 -11.20
N THR A 334 26.33 4.20 -10.10
CA THR A 334 26.88 4.16 -8.73
C THR A 334 26.84 2.77 -8.10
N LEU A 335 25.94 1.89 -8.57
CA LEU A 335 26.02 0.45 -8.29
C LEU A 335 27.16 -0.24 -9.06
N SER A 336 27.84 0.46 -9.97
CA SER A 336 28.94 -0.08 -10.77
C SER A 336 30.28 0.07 -10.03
N THR A 337 30.74 -1.04 -9.46
CA THR A 337 32.13 -1.56 -9.33
C THR A 337 33.32 -0.69 -8.86
N ASN A 338 33.25 0.63 -8.74
CA ASN A 338 34.42 1.48 -8.41
C ASN A 338 34.29 2.40 -7.18
N SER A 339 33.26 2.23 -6.34
CA SER A 339 33.19 2.84 -4.99
C SER A 339 32.73 1.78 -3.96
N PRO A 340 32.97 1.97 -2.65
CA PRO A 340 33.24 0.87 -1.73
C PRO A 340 32.01 -0.05 -1.49
N ARG A 341 32.03 -1.21 -2.16
CA ARG A 341 31.55 -2.53 -1.69
C ARG A 341 30.12 -2.67 -1.08
N PRO A 342 29.01 -2.09 -1.57
CA PRO A 342 27.72 -2.32 -0.90
C PRO A 342 27.08 -3.69 -1.24
N LEU A 343 27.41 -4.31 -2.38
CA LEU A 343 26.60 -5.41 -2.94
C LEU A 343 27.36 -6.69 -3.34
N HIS A 344 28.50 -7.00 -2.70
CA HIS A 344 29.22 -8.27 -2.97
C HIS A 344 28.49 -9.53 -2.48
N GLN A 345 27.36 -9.37 -1.78
CA GLN A 345 26.49 -10.47 -1.34
C GLN A 345 25.31 -10.61 -2.32
N PRO A 346 24.82 -11.83 -2.59
CA PRO A 346 23.67 -12.03 -3.46
C PRO A 346 22.43 -11.37 -2.82
N ILE A 347 21.92 -10.31 -3.43
CA ILE A 347 20.72 -9.64 -2.96
C ILE A 347 19.52 -10.41 -3.51
N HIS A 348 18.72 -10.97 -2.62
CA HIS A 348 17.52 -11.73 -2.99
C HIS A 348 16.33 -10.84 -3.38
N THR A 349 16.29 -9.60 -2.88
CA THR A 349 15.19 -8.66 -3.09
C THR A 349 15.66 -7.21 -3.23
N ILE A 350 15.48 -6.59 -4.40
CA ILE A 350 15.85 -5.19 -4.67
C ILE A 350 14.81 -4.50 -5.56
N GLN A 351 14.47 -3.25 -5.30
CA GLN A 351 13.60 -2.42 -6.13
C GLN A 351 14.28 -1.09 -6.45
N LEU A 352 14.58 -0.86 -7.72
CA LEU A 352 15.13 0.38 -8.26
C LEU A 352 14.02 1.12 -8.99
N ARG A 353 13.82 2.40 -8.67
CA ARG A 353 12.78 3.24 -9.27
C ARG A 353 13.40 4.55 -9.73
N ILE A 354 13.19 4.92 -10.98
CA ILE A 354 13.50 6.27 -11.48
C ILE A 354 12.18 7.01 -11.62
N MET A 355 12.02 8.05 -10.80
CA MET A 355 10.91 8.97 -10.80
C MET A 355 11.25 10.17 -11.71
N SER A 356 10.89 10.04 -12.98
CA SER A 356 10.91 11.13 -13.97
C SER A 356 9.52 11.28 -14.60
N SER A 357 9.34 12.20 -15.56
CA SER A 357 8.11 12.25 -16.38
C SER A 357 7.83 10.93 -17.12
N GLN A 358 8.80 10.02 -17.17
CA GLN A 358 8.74 8.69 -17.76
C GLN A 358 9.33 7.69 -16.74
N THR A 359 8.46 7.00 -16.01
CA THR A 359 8.88 6.12 -14.91
C THR A 359 9.52 4.83 -15.44
N VAL A 360 10.73 4.50 -14.97
CA VAL A 360 11.30 3.15 -15.07
C VAL A 360 11.39 2.56 -13.68
N ARG A 361 10.91 1.33 -13.55
CA ARG A 361 10.95 0.57 -12.32
C ARG A 361 11.55 -0.80 -12.62
N LEU A 362 12.52 -1.19 -11.81
CA LEU A 362 13.08 -2.54 -11.79
C LEU A 362 12.89 -3.09 -10.38
N ALA A 363 11.99 -4.03 -10.17
CA ALA A 363 11.85 -4.75 -8.91
C ALA A 363 12.37 -6.18 -9.05
N ILE A 364 12.89 -6.74 -7.97
CA ILE A 364 13.40 -8.10 -7.87
C ILE A 364 12.94 -8.60 -6.52
N ASN A 365 12.23 -9.71 -6.52
CA ASN A 365 11.69 -10.31 -5.31
C ASN A 365 11.68 -11.84 -5.46
N CYS A 366 12.40 -12.55 -4.59
CA CYS A 366 12.29 -14.02 -4.47
C CYS A 366 12.40 -14.78 -5.81
N GLY A 367 13.41 -14.43 -6.62
CA GLY A 367 13.61 -15.04 -7.93
C GLY A 367 12.70 -14.50 -9.04
N THR A 368 11.86 -13.49 -8.78
CA THR A 368 11.14 -12.76 -9.83
C THR A 368 11.81 -11.41 -10.07
N ALA A 369 12.13 -11.05 -11.30
CA ALA A 369 12.57 -9.72 -11.70
C ALA A 369 11.47 -9.06 -12.54
N LEU A 370 10.98 -7.90 -12.13
CA LEU A 370 9.97 -7.08 -12.80
C LEU A 370 10.64 -5.83 -13.35
N LEU A 371 10.59 -5.63 -14.67
CA LEU A 371 10.96 -4.39 -15.33
C LEU A 371 9.69 -3.73 -15.86
N GLU A 372 9.34 -2.57 -15.35
CA GLU A 372 8.29 -1.70 -15.88
C GLU A 372 8.95 -0.47 -16.50
N SER A 373 8.64 -0.19 -17.75
CA SER A 373 9.25 0.94 -18.47
C SER A 373 8.25 1.81 -19.24
N GLY A 374 8.41 3.13 -19.04
CA GLY A 374 7.72 4.22 -19.73
C GLY A 374 8.33 4.65 -21.07
N ALA A 375 7.61 5.51 -21.79
CA ALA A 375 7.78 5.80 -23.21
C ALA A 375 9.20 6.19 -23.69
N SER A 376 10.13 6.74 -22.90
CA SER A 376 11.44 7.15 -23.43
C SER A 376 12.61 7.04 -22.43
N ALA A 377 12.51 6.14 -21.46
CA ALA A 377 13.54 5.95 -20.46
C ALA A 377 14.57 4.88 -20.90
N THR A 378 15.83 4.96 -20.44
CA THR A 378 16.89 3.99 -20.76
C THR A 378 16.80 2.73 -19.89
N LEU A 379 17.20 1.57 -20.42
CA LEU A 379 17.25 0.35 -19.61
C LEU A 379 18.32 0.48 -18.51
N PRO A 380 18.03 -0.01 -17.30
CA PRO A 380 18.93 0.08 -16.16
C PRO A 380 20.21 -0.72 -16.40
N ARG A 381 21.36 -0.18 -15.96
CA ARG A 381 22.60 -0.96 -15.81
C ARG A 381 22.65 -1.55 -14.41
N TYR A 382 22.96 -2.83 -14.29
CA TYR A 382 23.05 -3.47 -12.99
C TYR A 382 23.98 -4.67 -13.03
N SER A 383 24.38 -5.11 -11.85
CA SER A 383 25.12 -6.34 -11.61
C SER A 383 24.58 -7.00 -10.35
N PHE A 384 23.42 -7.64 -10.45
CA PHE A 384 22.85 -8.46 -9.36
C PHE A 384 22.79 -9.93 -9.79
N HIS A 385 22.79 -10.82 -8.80
CA HIS A 385 22.65 -12.25 -9.00
C HIS A 385 21.20 -12.67 -8.79
N LEU A 386 20.56 -13.27 -9.80
CA LEU A 386 19.26 -13.92 -9.63
C LEU A 386 19.43 -15.34 -9.10
N THR A 387 18.46 -15.81 -8.32
CA THR A 387 18.39 -17.21 -7.91
C THR A 387 18.13 -18.13 -9.11
N PRO A 388 18.53 -19.41 -9.06
CA PRO A 388 18.16 -20.39 -10.09
C PRO A 388 16.64 -20.46 -10.31
N ASN A 389 16.21 -20.71 -11.54
CA ASN A 389 14.80 -20.74 -11.95
C ASN A 389 14.05 -19.40 -11.85
N ALA A 390 14.75 -18.29 -12.07
CA ALA A 390 14.12 -16.98 -11.94
C ALA A 390 13.04 -16.71 -13.00
N HIS A 391 12.06 -15.89 -12.65
CA HIS A 391 11.03 -15.39 -13.53
C HIS A 391 11.29 -13.93 -13.89
N LEU A 392 11.37 -13.59 -15.18
CA LEU A 392 11.48 -12.20 -15.64
C LEU A 392 10.12 -11.72 -16.15
N ILE A 393 9.61 -10.63 -15.61
CA ILE A 393 8.39 -9.94 -16.02
C ILE A 393 8.81 -8.61 -16.64
N VAL A 394 8.40 -8.34 -17.87
CA VAL A 394 8.63 -7.09 -18.57
C VAL A 394 7.28 -6.45 -18.88
N ILE A 395 7.05 -5.25 -18.35
CA ILE A 395 5.86 -4.43 -18.56
C ILE A 395 6.25 -3.19 -19.34
N ARG A 396 5.58 -2.98 -20.47
CA ARG A 396 5.80 -1.80 -21.31
C ARG A 396 4.55 -0.94 -21.35
N SER A 397 4.61 0.21 -20.68
CA SER A 397 3.56 1.23 -20.74
C SER A 397 3.99 2.35 -21.69
N CYS A 398 3.48 2.33 -22.92
CA CYS A 398 3.80 3.34 -23.95
C CYS A 398 2.64 4.32 -24.11
N SER A 399 2.87 5.59 -23.75
CA SER A 399 2.08 6.72 -24.24
C SER A 399 2.69 7.26 -25.55
N ASN A 400 1.85 7.86 -26.40
CA ASN A 400 2.14 8.24 -27.80
C ASN A 400 3.58 8.73 -28.05
N GLY A 401 4.28 8.10 -28.99
CA GLY A 401 5.59 8.55 -29.49
C GLY A 401 6.81 8.07 -28.71
N GLY A 402 6.69 7.00 -27.91
CA GLY A 402 7.81 6.46 -27.14
C GLY A 402 9.00 5.94 -27.96
N ARG A 403 10.22 6.14 -27.42
CA ARG A 403 11.48 5.56 -27.90
C ARG A 403 11.42 4.03 -27.79
N THR A 404 11.80 3.37 -28.87
CA THR A 404 12.11 1.93 -28.87
C THR A 404 13.50 1.69 -28.29
N TYR A 405 13.62 0.69 -27.42
CA TYR A 405 14.93 0.25 -26.94
C TYR A 405 15.78 -0.25 -28.10
N ILE A 406 17.03 0.23 -28.16
CA ILE A 406 17.99 -0.28 -29.14
C ILE A 406 18.51 -1.66 -28.70
N ARG A 407 18.91 -2.47 -29.67
CA ARG A 407 19.38 -3.84 -29.46
C ARG A 407 20.46 -3.96 -28.37
N ASP A 408 21.38 -3.01 -28.31
CA ASP A 408 22.48 -2.99 -27.33
C ASP A 408 22.02 -2.69 -25.89
N GLU A 409 20.88 -2.03 -25.70
CA GLU A 409 20.30 -1.81 -24.36
C GLU A 409 19.75 -3.12 -23.81
N TRP A 410 18.99 -3.88 -24.62
CA TRP A 410 18.51 -5.21 -24.25
C TRP A 410 19.64 -6.22 -24.08
N ALA A 411 20.67 -6.17 -24.94
CA ALA A 411 21.85 -7.01 -24.81
C ALA A 411 22.53 -6.86 -23.45
N ARG A 412 22.71 -5.61 -23.03
CA ARG A 412 23.32 -5.26 -21.74
C ARG A 412 22.42 -5.63 -20.55
N PHE A 413 21.11 -5.48 -20.69
CA PHE A 413 20.15 -5.84 -19.65
C PHE A 413 20.02 -7.36 -19.47
N LEU A 414 19.92 -8.13 -20.56
CA LEU A 414 19.62 -9.57 -20.49
C LEU A 414 20.85 -10.44 -20.23
N SER A 415 22.05 -10.00 -20.59
CA SER A 415 23.27 -10.81 -20.46
C SER A 415 23.57 -11.30 -19.03
N PRO A 416 23.28 -10.56 -17.93
CA PRO A 416 23.47 -11.05 -16.57
C PRO A 416 22.37 -12.01 -16.10
N LEU A 417 21.26 -12.14 -16.84
CA LEU A 417 20.05 -12.85 -16.41
C LEU A 417 20.01 -14.33 -16.85
N THR A 418 21.16 -14.99 -16.95
CA THR A 418 21.27 -16.39 -17.40
C THR A 418 20.44 -17.42 -16.61
N PRO A 419 20.11 -17.25 -15.30
CA PRO A 419 19.27 -18.18 -14.55
C PRO A 419 17.75 -18.07 -14.82
N VAL A 420 17.31 -17.16 -15.70
CA VAL A 420 15.89 -16.96 -16.00
C VAL A 420 15.32 -18.18 -16.73
N ARG A 421 14.32 -18.81 -16.11
CA ARG A 421 13.63 -19.99 -16.64
C ARG A 421 12.31 -19.66 -17.33
N SER A 422 11.69 -18.55 -16.95
CA SER A 422 10.41 -18.12 -17.50
C SER A 422 10.41 -16.62 -17.75
N LEU A 423 9.95 -16.19 -18.93
CA LEU A 423 9.84 -14.78 -19.35
C LEU A 423 8.37 -14.44 -19.59
N THR A 424 7.86 -13.42 -18.90
CA THR A 424 6.55 -12.82 -19.13
C THR A 424 6.71 -11.45 -19.75
N PHE A 425 6.07 -11.20 -20.89
CA PHE A 425 6.02 -9.91 -21.56
C PHE A 425 4.58 -9.39 -21.55
N ILE A 426 4.37 -8.16 -21.07
CA ILE A 426 3.08 -7.50 -20.96
C ILE A 426 3.14 -6.19 -21.73
N HIS A 427 2.29 -6.07 -22.75
CA HIS A 427 2.16 -4.86 -23.55
C HIS A 427 0.95 -4.03 -23.09
N ASP A 428 1.22 -2.87 -22.48
CA ASP A 428 0.24 -1.95 -21.91
C ASP A 428 0.21 -0.65 -22.74
N SER A 429 -0.44 -0.66 -23.92
CA SER A 429 -0.57 0.54 -24.76
C SER A 429 -1.94 0.64 -25.45
N LYS A 430 -2.45 1.87 -25.56
CA LYS A 430 -3.63 2.25 -26.35
C LYS A 430 -3.39 2.16 -27.85
N ASP A 431 -2.13 2.31 -28.28
CA ASP A 431 -1.78 2.42 -29.69
C ASP A 431 -1.43 1.06 -30.30
N ARG A 432 -1.72 0.93 -31.59
CA ARG A 432 -1.20 -0.15 -32.46
C ARG A 432 0.30 0.05 -32.71
N CYS A 433 1.07 0.37 -31.68
CA CYS A 433 2.51 0.38 -31.78
C CYS A 433 2.98 -1.05 -32.10
N PRO A 434 3.90 -1.24 -33.05
CA PRO A 434 4.51 -2.55 -33.22
C PRO A 434 5.10 -2.95 -31.87
N VAL A 435 4.65 -4.11 -31.35
CA VAL A 435 5.26 -4.82 -30.22
C VAL A 435 6.77 -4.66 -30.34
N GLU A 436 7.49 -4.40 -29.23
CA GLU A 436 8.95 -4.25 -29.21
C GLU A 436 9.64 -5.42 -29.95
N LEU A 437 9.79 -5.27 -31.26
CA LEU A 437 10.48 -6.22 -32.14
C LEU A 437 11.91 -6.37 -31.63
N SER A 438 12.49 -5.30 -31.07
CA SER A 438 13.86 -5.28 -30.57
C SER A 438 14.15 -6.28 -29.43
N LEU A 439 13.20 -6.57 -28.54
CA LEU A 439 13.40 -7.60 -27.50
C LEU A 439 13.44 -9.00 -28.13
N PHE A 440 12.46 -9.32 -28.96
CA PHE A 440 12.38 -10.61 -29.66
C PHE A 440 13.53 -10.77 -30.65
N ASP A 441 13.91 -9.72 -31.36
CA ASP A 441 15.04 -9.67 -32.28
C ASP A 441 16.37 -9.91 -31.55
N MET A 442 16.54 -9.35 -30.35
CA MET A 442 17.73 -9.60 -29.54
C MET A 442 17.83 -11.07 -29.09
N LEU A 443 16.69 -11.71 -28.83
CA LEU A 443 16.63 -13.12 -28.44
C LEU A 443 16.66 -14.08 -29.64
N SER A 444 16.41 -13.62 -30.87
CA SER A 444 16.26 -14.46 -32.08
C SER A 444 17.30 -14.23 -33.18
N SER A 445 18.23 -13.27 -33.01
CA SER A 445 19.31 -12.94 -33.97
C SER A 445 18.83 -12.52 -35.38
N THR A 446 17.63 -11.96 -35.48
CA THR A 446 16.96 -11.67 -36.76
C THR A 446 17.45 -10.42 -37.49
N SER A 447 18.22 -9.53 -36.86
CA SER A 447 18.65 -8.29 -37.51
C SER A 447 19.74 -8.56 -38.56
N MET A 448 19.39 -8.41 -39.84
CA MET A 448 20.37 -8.35 -40.92
C MET A 448 21.22 -7.08 -40.77
N GLY A 449 22.47 -7.22 -40.30
CA GLY A 449 23.49 -6.17 -40.49
C GLY A 449 24.23 -5.61 -39.26
N ALA A 450 24.01 -6.08 -38.03
CA ALA A 450 24.80 -5.63 -36.87
C ALA A 450 25.66 -6.77 -36.29
N SER A 451 26.95 -6.49 -36.08
CA SER A 451 28.01 -7.37 -35.57
C SER A 451 27.87 -7.82 -34.10
N SER A 452 26.66 -7.80 -33.55
CA SER A 452 26.39 -8.12 -32.14
C SER A 452 25.64 -9.45 -32.05
N GLU A 453 26.19 -10.43 -31.33
CA GLU A 453 25.62 -11.77 -31.12
C GLU A 453 24.28 -11.68 -30.35
N ALA A 454 23.36 -12.63 -30.56
CA ALA A 454 22.10 -12.71 -29.79
C ALA A 454 22.37 -13.07 -28.32
N VAL A 455 21.52 -12.59 -27.39
CA VAL A 455 21.65 -12.98 -25.98
C VAL A 455 21.05 -14.37 -25.82
N ILE A 456 21.86 -15.29 -25.29
CA ILE A 456 21.42 -16.65 -24.99
C ILE A 456 21.05 -16.72 -23.51
N LEU A 457 19.77 -16.94 -23.23
CA LEU A 457 19.25 -17.33 -21.92
C LEU A 457 19.11 -18.87 -21.89
N PRO A 458 20.08 -19.63 -21.37
CA PRO A 458 20.12 -21.08 -21.54
C PRO A 458 18.99 -21.80 -20.80
N GLU A 459 18.60 -21.32 -19.62
CA GLU A 459 17.57 -21.95 -18.77
C GLU A 459 16.13 -21.60 -19.17
N LEU A 460 15.94 -20.67 -20.12
CA LEU A 460 14.62 -20.19 -20.52
C LEU A 460 13.81 -21.30 -21.20
N GLN A 461 12.77 -21.77 -20.52
CA GLN A 461 11.88 -22.85 -20.96
C GLN A 461 10.45 -22.38 -21.21
N GLU A 462 10.01 -21.32 -20.54
CA GLU A 462 8.64 -20.81 -20.64
C GLU A 462 8.61 -19.35 -21.11
N LEU A 463 7.69 -19.05 -22.03
CA LEU A 463 7.43 -17.69 -22.51
C LEU A 463 5.95 -17.37 -22.39
N ARG A 464 5.59 -16.25 -21.75
CA ARG A 464 4.22 -15.77 -21.61
C ARG A 464 4.11 -14.39 -22.24
N VAL A 465 3.11 -14.18 -23.07
CA VAL A 465 2.86 -12.90 -23.75
C VAL A 465 1.44 -12.46 -23.46
N TYR A 466 1.28 -11.24 -22.93
CA TYR A 466 0.01 -10.57 -22.70
C TYR A 466 -0.18 -9.38 -23.63
N GLY A 467 -1.41 -9.19 -24.13
CA GLY A 467 -1.72 -8.14 -25.09
C GLY A 467 -1.22 -8.45 -26.50
N ALA A 468 -1.17 -9.74 -26.86
CA ALA A 468 -0.66 -10.20 -28.15
C ALA A 468 -1.57 -9.76 -29.30
N GLN A 469 -1.08 -8.88 -30.17
CA GLN A 469 -1.70 -8.59 -31.47
C GLN A 469 -1.17 -9.56 -32.54
N TYR A 470 -1.87 -9.68 -33.69
CA TYR A 470 -1.47 -10.57 -34.80
C TYR A 470 -0.01 -10.42 -35.27
N ALA A 471 0.60 -9.26 -35.06
CA ALA A 471 1.97 -8.96 -35.45
C ALA A 471 3.06 -9.72 -34.65
N ILE A 472 2.74 -10.34 -33.51
CA ILE A 472 3.77 -11.00 -32.67
C ILE A 472 4.17 -12.40 -33.16
N TRP A 473 3.29 -13.08 -33.89
CA TRP A 473 3.49 -14.48 -34.28
C TRP A 473 4.77 -14.75 -35.10
N PRO A 474 5.14 -13.92 -36.10
CA PRO A 474 6.39 -14.13 -36.85
C PRO A 474 7.65 -14.04 -35.98
N CYS A 475 7.67 -13.08 -35.05
CA CYS A 475 8.79 -12.88 -34.13
C CYS A 475 8.89 -14.00 -33.10
N LEU A 476 7.73 -14.42 -32.58
CA LEU A 476 7.63 -15.54 -31.67
C LEU A 476 8.16 -16.84 -32.31
N TRP A 477 7.77 -17.14 -33.55
CA TRP A 477 8.27 -18.33 -34.23
C TRP A 477 9.74 -18.24 -34.62
N SER A 478 10.22 -17.06 -34.98
CA SER A 478 11.65 -16.81 -35.21
C SER A 478 12.47 -17.10 -33.94
N LEU A 479 11.97 -16.68 -32.77
CA LEU A 479 12.57 -16.99 -31.47
C LEU A 479 12.57 -18.50 -31.16
N VAL A 480 11.43 -19.18 -31.33
CA VAL A 480 11.31 -20.62 -31.09
C VAL A 480 12.30 -21.40 -31.98
N ALA A 481 12.33 -21.09 -33.28
CA ALA A 481 13.22 -21.75 -34.23
C ALA A 481 14.71 -21.47 -33.93
N HIS A 482 15.04 -20.22 -33.60
CA HIS A 482 16.41 -19.86 -33.23
C HIS A 482 16.88 -20.66 -32.01
N ARG A 483 16.07 -20.71 -30.95
CA ARG A 483 16.39 -21.41 -29.70
C ARG A 483 16.52 -22.93 -29.87
N ALA A 484 15.66 -23.54 -30.68
CA ALA A 484 15.80 -24.96 -31.02
C ALA A 484 17.12 -25.24 -31.78
N ARG A 485 17.48 -24.39 -32.74
CA ARG A 485 18.72 -24.52 -33.52
C ARG A 485 19.99 -24.45 -32.66
N ILE A 486 19.99 -23.63 -31.62
CA ILE A 486 21.12 -23.48 -30.69
C ILE A 486 21.08 -24.48 -29.51
N GLY A 487 20.14 -25.45 -29.52
CA GLY A 487 20.08 -26.52 -28.52
C GLY A 487 19.46 -26.14 -27.17
N VAL A 488 18.79 -24.99 -27.06
CA VAL A 488 18.09 -24.53 -25.84
C VAL A 488 16.61 -24.23 -26.12
N PRO A 489 15.81 -25.23 -26.54
CA PRO A 489 14.43 -25.02 -26.98
C PRO A 489 13.53 -24.52 -25.85
N LEU A 490 12.54 -23.69 -26.20
CA LEU A 490 11.39 -23.42 -25.33
C LEU A 490 10.55 -24.70 -25.19
N ARG A 491 9.95 -24.90 -24.01
CA ARG A 491 9.05 -26.03 -23.73
C ARG A 491 7.58 -25.61 -23.79
N ARG A 492 7.27 -24.40 -23.32
CA ARG A 492 5.89 -23.89 -23.27
C ARG A 492 5.82 -22.42 -23.66
N VAL A 493 4.81 -22.10 -24.45
CA VAL A 493 4.49 -20.72 -24.85
C VAL A 493 3.02 -20.44 -24.53
N TYR A 494 2.77 -19.35 -23.82
CA TYR A 494 1.44 -18.86 -23.46
C TYR A 494 1.20 -17.53 -24.16
N VAL A 495 0.09 -17.41 -24.89
CA VAL A 495 -0.29 -16.19 -25.60
C VAL A 495 -1.70 -15.80 -25.17
N TYR A 496 -1.82 -14.68 -24.48
CA TYR A 496 -3.07 -14.07 -24.08
C TYR A 496 -3.43 -12.99 -25.10
N GLU A 497 -4.56 -13.18 -25.78
CA GLU A 497 -5.09 -12.24 -26.79
C GLU A 497 -5.98 -11.14 -26.16
N ASP A 498 -6.20 -11.20 -24.84
CA ASP A 498 -7.00 -10.24 -24.07
C ASP A 498 -6.33 -8.85 -24.01
N PRO A 499 -7.13 -7.75 -24.04
CA PRO A 499 -6.61 -6.42 -23.75
C PRO A 499 -6.20 -6.30 -22.26
N VAL A 500 -5.05 -5.68 -22.00
CA VAL A 500 -4.55 -5.39 -20.63
C VAL A 500 -5.44 -4.27 -20.02
N PRO A 501 -5.83 -4.37 -18.73
CA PRO A 501 -6.75 -3.43 -18.08
C PRO A 501 -6.09 -2.08 -17.81
N GLU A 502 -6.86 -1.01 -17.96
CA GLU A 502 -6.47 0.34 -17.54
C GLU A 502 -6.76 0.51 -16.04
N LYS A 503 -5.91 0.00 -15.15
CA LYS A 503 -6.03 0.31 -13.71
C LYS A 503 -4.94 1.27 -13.25
N ARG A 504 -5.09 2.54 -13.65
CA ARG A 504 -4.60 3.68 -12.84
C ARG A 504 -5.68 4.71 -12.50
N TYR A 505 -6.91 4.61 -13.05
CA TYR A 505 -7.99 5.58 -12.79
C TYR A 505 -9.37 4.89 -12.68
N GLY A 506 -9.71 4.39 -11.49
CA GLY A 506 -11.06 4.26 -10.89
C GLY A 506 -12.30 3.74 -11.65
N ILE A 507 -12.34 3.57 -12.96
CA ILE A 507 -13.58 3.32 -13.70
C ILE A 507 -13.65 1.86 -14.18
N PRO A 508 -14.63 1.05 -13.73
CA PRO A 508 -14.82 -0.31 -14.22
C PRO A 508 -15.46 -0.30 -15.61
N ARG A 509 -14.69 -0.54 -16.68
CA ARG A 509 -15.25 -0.84 -18.01
C ARG A 509 -15.56 -2.33 -18.13
N ARG A 510 -16.69 -2.66 -18.77
CA ARG A 510 -17.06 -4.04 -19.15
C ARG A 510 -16.09 -4.54 -20.24
N TYR A 511 -15.15 -5.40 -19.88
CA TYR A 511 -14.26 -6.06 -20.84
C TYR A 511 -14.95 -7.29 -21.47
N SER A 512 -14.70 -7.53 -22.77
CA SER A 512 -15.06 -8.79 -23.44
C SER A 512 -14.04 -9.86 -23.05
N PRO A 513 -14.46 -11.08 -22.65
CA PRO A 513 -13.52 -12.18 -22.39
C PRO A 513 -12.75 -12.54 -23.66
N GLY A 514 -11.42 -12.66 -23.58
CA GLY A 514 -10.59 -13.04 -24.73
C GLY A 514 -10.16 -14.51 -24.69
N SER A 515 -9.00 -14.84 -25.25
CA SER A 515 -8.53 -16.22 -25.41
C SER A 515 -7.09 -16.42 -24.94
N LEU A 516 -6.86 -17.56 -24.27
CA LEU A 516 -5.55 -18.03 -23.87
C LEU A 516 -5.15 -19.19 -24.79
N ARG A 517 -4.04 -19.05 -25.51
CA ARG A 517 -3.41 -20.15 -26.25
C ARG A 517 -2.21 -20.69 -25.48
N ILE A 518 -2.20 -22.00 -25.25
CA ILE A 518 -1.13 -22.74 -24.59
C ILE A 518 -0.52 -23.68 -25.62
N ILE A 519 0.76 -23.47 -25.94
CA ILE A 519 1.52 -24.24 -26.93
C ILE A 519 2.63 -25.00 -26.21
N THR A 520 2.62 -26.33 -26.31
CA THR A 520 3.71 -27.20 -25.84
C THR A 520 4.59 -27.58 -27.01
N LEU A 521 5.90 -27.39 -26.85
CA LEU A 521 6.92 -27.60 -27.88
C LEU A 521 7.80 -28.80 -27.52
N ASP A 522 8.25 -29.56 -28.52
CA ASP A 522 9.29 -30.57 -28.35
C ASP A 522 10.71 -29.98 -28.40
N ALA A 523 11.72 -30.85 -28.34
CA ALA A 523 13.13 -30.41 -28.39
C ALA A 523 13.53 -29.76 -29.73
N SER A 524 12.76 -29.96 -30.81
CA SER A 524 12.97 -29.33 -32.12
C SER A 524 12.27 -27.98 -32.24
N GLY A 525 11.51 -27.55 -31.22
CA GLY A 525 10.67 -26.36 -31.28
C GLY A 525 9.37 -26.58 -32.05
N THR A 526 8.99 -27.83 -32.34
CA THR A 526 7.75 -28.15 -33.05
C THR A 526 6.59 -28.21 -32.06
N PRO A 527 5.43 -27.58 -32.34
CA PRO A 527 4.22 -27.71 -31.52
C PRO A 527 3.72 -29.15 -31.47
N VAL A 528 3.69 -29.74 -30.27
CA VAL A 528 3.14 -31.09 -30.02
C VAL A 528 1.69 -31.01 -29.56
N GLN A 529 1.34 -29.96 -28.83
CA GLN A 529 -0.01 -29.74 -28.31
C GLN A 529 -0.32 -28.25 -28.31
N VAL A 530 -1.50 -27.90 -28.83
CA VAL A 530 -2.04 -26.53 -28.82
C VAL A 530 -3.43 -26.58 -28.19
N THR A 531 -3.61 -25.82 -27.12
CA THR A 531 -4.87 -25.71 -26.37
C THR A 531 -5.32 -24.26 -26.40
N THR A 532 -6.61 -24.03 -26.67
CA THR A 532 -7.21 -22.69 -26.64
C THR A 532 -8.32 -22.69 -25.61
N GLU A 533 -8.18 -21.87 -24.58
CA GLU A 533 -9.15 -21.70 -23.51
C GLU A 533 -9.84 -20.33 -23.67
N LYS A 534 -11.17 -20.30 -23.47
CA LYS A 534 -11.89 -19.03 -23.32
C LYS A 534 -11.56 -18.48 -21.93
N SER A 535 -11.06 -17.25 -21.86
CA SER A 535 -10.66 -16.66 -20.60
C SER A 535 -11.83 -15.91 -19.98
N ASP A 536 -12.54 -16.54 -19.04
CA ASP A 536 -13.53 -15.85 -18.19
C ASP A 536 -12.85 -14.99 -17.11
N VAL A 537 -11.57 -15.26 -16.85
CA VAL A 537 -10.71 -14.54 -15.90
C VAL A 537 -9.90 -13.51 -16.69
N VAL A 538 -10.05 -12.26 -16.30
CA VAL A 538 -9.44 -11.12 -16.98
C VAL A 538 -7.92 -11.25 -16.87
N ALA A 539 -7.20 -11.36 -18.00
CA ALA A 539 -5.73 -11.35 -18.02
C ALA A 539 -5.13 -10.19 -17.16
N ALA A 540 -5.90 -9.11 -17.05
CA ALA A 540 -5.82 -8.06 -16.05
C ALA A 540 -5.50 -8.48 -14.62
N ASP A 541 -6.32 -9.34 -14.04
CA ASP A 541 -6.26 -9.66 -12.62
C ASP A 541 -5.05 -10.56 -12.35
N ILE A 542 -4.71 -11.42 -13.31
CA ILE A 542 -3.48 -12.23 -13.31
C ILE A 542 -2.25 -11.32 -13.39
N VAL A 543 -2.22 -10.38 -14.34
CA VAL A 543 -1.12 -9.41 -14.48
C VAL A 543 -1.00 -8.55 -13.23
N ALA A 544 -2.12 -8.04 -12.70
CA ALA A 544 -2.13 -7.22 -11.50
C ALA A 544 -1.65 -8.01 -10.27
N GLN A 545 -1.99 -9.30 -10.16
CA GLN A 545 -1.47 -10.17 -9.11
C GLN A 545 0.03 -10.43 -9.28
N MET A 546 0.49 -10.73 -10.50
CA MET A 546 1.91 -10.92 -10.81
C MET A 546 2.75 -9.69 -10.46
N VAL A 547 2.24 -8.49 -10.77
CA VAL A 547 2.87 -7.22 -10.37
C VAL A 547 2.92 -7.13 -8.85
N ARG A 548 1.79 -7.28 -8.16
CA ARG A 548 1.74 -7.23 -6.68
C ARG A 548 2.72 -8.19 -6.02
N ASP A 549 2.83 -9.43 -6.53
CA ASP A 549 3.73 -10.44 -5.98
C ASP A 549 5.22 -10.12 -6.24
N ALA A 550 5.51 -9.46 -7.34
CA ALA A 550 6.86 -9.04 -7.70
C ALA A 550 7.32 -7.76 -6.99
N GLU A 551 6.42 -7.03 -6.34
CA GLU A 551 6.72 -5.80 -5.61
C GLU A 551 7.15 -6.07 -4.17
N PRO A 552 8.41 -5.77 -3.80
CA PRO A 552 8.81 -5.82 -2.40
C PRO A 552 8.15 -4.71 -1.59
N TRP A 553 8.29 -4.80 -0.26
CA TRP A 553 7.85 -3.73 0.63
C TRP A 553 8.45 -2.39 0.18
N SER A 554 7.59 -1.39 -0.01
CA SER A 554 7.99 0.00 -0.20
C SER A 554 6.95 0.91 0.41
N VAL A 555 7.42 1.99 1.02
CA VAL A 555 6.62 3.13 1.42
C VAL A 555 6.50 4.07 0.20
N PRO A 556 5.42 4.84 0.02
CA PRO A 556 5.30 5.81 -1.07
C PRO A 556 6.57 6.66 -1.22
N ALA A 557 7.06 6.84 -2.46
CA ALA A 557 8.42 7.30 -2.71
C ALA A 557 8.60 8.82 -2.53
N ASP A 558 7.55 9.59 -2.79
CA ASP A 558 7.43 11.03 -2.65
C ASP A 558 6.64 11.44 -1.39
N GLY A 559 6.14 10.47 -0.61
CA GLY A 559 5.29 10.69 0.57
C GLY A 559 3.96 11.39 0.26
N THR A 560 3.70 11.76 -1.00
CA THR A 560 2.46 12.36 -1.49
C THR A 560 1.30 11.43 -1.21
N LYS A 561 1.36 10.15 -1.57
CA LYS A 561 0.30 9.19 -1.22
C LYS A 561 -0.01 9.09 0.30
N TRP A 562 1.00 9.28 1.16
CA TRP A 562 0.81 9.30 2.62
C TRP A 562 0.19 10.62 3.12
N ALA A 563 0.46 11.70 2.39
CA ALA A 563 -0.12 13.03 2.53
C ALA A 563 -1.50 13.18 1.87
N ASP A 564 -1.74 12.45 0.79
CA ASP A 564 -2.90 12.48 -0.10
C ASP A 564 -4.00 11.58 0.46
N ASP A 565 -3.67 10.41 1.03
CA ASP A 565 -4.60 9.63 1.87
C ASP A 565 -5.16 10.49 3.04
N ALA A 566 -4.41 11.52 3.48
CA ALA A 566 -4.85 12.48 4.49
C ALA A 566 -5.52 13.75 3.91
N ARG A 567 -5.48 13.98 2.58
CA ARG A 567 -6.00 15.18 1.88
C ARG A 567 -7.18 14.91 0.94
N GLU A 568 -7.15 13.84 0.15
CA GLU A 568 -7.98 13.62 -1.06
C GLU A 568 -9.50 13.69 -0.82
N GLU A 569 -10.01 13.46 0.40
CA GLU A 569 -11.46 13.50 0.67
C GLU A 569 -11.97 14.82 1.28
N THR A 570 -11.08 15.80 1.49
CA THR A 570 -11.46 17.14 1.99
C THR A 570 -11.73 18.16 0.87
N ASP A 571 -11.44 17.82 -0.38
CA ASP A 571 -11.70 18.68 -1.55
C ASP A 571 -13.03 18.31 -2.25
N GLU A 572 -13.57 17.10 -2.02
CA GLU A 572 -14.86 16.68 -2.58
C GLU A 572 -16.06 17.37 -1.91
N GLU A 573 -15.93 17.89 -0.67
CA GLU A 573 -17.00 18.64 0.02
C GLU A 573 -17.05 20.13 -0.35
N GLU A 574 -15.91 20.78 -0.61
CA GLU A 574 -15.93 22.19 -1.10
C GLU A 574 -16.50 22.30 -2.53
N GLY A 575 -16.65 21.17 -3.24
CA GLY A 575 -17.30 21.12 -4.55
C GLY A 575 -18.75 20.64 -4.54
N GLU A 576 -19.28 20.13 -3.42
CA GLU A 576 -20.66 19.62 -3.31
C GLU A 576 -21.56 20.50 -2.42
N GLU A 577 -21.00 21.43 -1.62
CA GLU A 577 -21.81 22.34 -0.78
C GLU A 577 -22.37 23.59 -1.51
N ASP A 578 -22.07 23.80 -2.80
CA ASP A 578 -22.47 25.02 -3.53
C ASP A 578 -23.64 24.84 -4.56
N ASP A 579 -24.26 23.65 -4.68
CA ASP A 579 -25.23 23.39 -5.77
C ASP A 579 -26.64 22.89 -5.36
N ASP A 580 -27.04 22.93 -4.07
CA ASP A 580 -28.35 22.42 -3.62
C ASP A 580 -29.32 23.45 -3.00
N ASP A 581 -29.14 24.75 -3.28
CA ASP A 581 -30.12 25.80 -2.99
C ASP A 581 -30.46 26.59 -4.26
N ASP A 582 -31.19 25.97 -5.20
CA ASP A 582 -32.16 26.63 -6.08
C ASP A 582 -32.82 25.57 -7.00
N ASP A 583 -34.06 25.17 -6.69
CA ASP A 583 -35.16 25.02 -7.66
C ASP A 583 -36.42 24.33 -7.04
N ASP A 584 -37.37 25.17 -6.61
CA ASP A 584 -38.82 25.12 -6.92
C ASP A 584 -39.56 23.76 -7.10
N TYR A 585 -40.45 23.41 -6.14
CA TYR A 585 -41.95 23.35 -6.23
C TYR A 585 -42.62 22.50 -5.15
#